data_AF-A0A067NVP7-F1
#
_entry.id   AF-A0A067NVP7-F1
#
_cell.length_a   1.000
_cell.length_b   1.000
_cell.length_c   1.000
_cell.angle_alpha   90.00
_cell.angle_beta   90.00
_cell.angle_gamma   90.00
#
_symmetry.space_group_name_H-M   'P 1'
#
loop_
_entity.id
_entity.type
_entity.pdbx_description
1 polymer ?
#
loop_
_entity_poly.entity_id
_entity_poly.type
_entity_poly.pdbx_seq_one_letter_code
_entity_poly.pdbx_strand_id
1 'polypeptide(L)'
;MIPLPLTRRIPGAYLRASLTRAYTPGSNSSSSGQRPTTVHPHAAHAANKPITKPKVPPTSKPTPQAHAHGPAHASQFASPIKLASATPPSPRHEVHEGTSALSVPFNFPGAGGGSGPGGASTGGASTGNPLLDAALTTIVGLGMVFLGGVGYIKWYKKNVLDKIELAFAPGYDPALELANASKKGHTQHTHGMSDWLRKEQDLIDRMIKGEEAGHYFILLGPKGSGKGTMIFDAMSTIDADGVAMCDAHPDLEVFRLRLGKALNYEFNEDTQTGLFQRRDPREGGPSLDIERALNKLEKVALSLHARRHKPIVLIINNVHYFKNDDEGKNMLLQLQQKAEAWAASGVCTILFSSDDYWPFYHLRRSATRMHVLSIYDLNYKESVHALKRMRQSDDQETTPTKKRDVFSEIVAKVGGRLGYLNKVARHKDMHEMADHLLSVEKASLLSQIGLIADHDDDVMDEQKWSSCSWLLLREFVRARYEQEKEHLTSCLAKGMKEEDVDYSGLDLPKISYYRSRQIMTRTDFLEDLDRANIISIDAHHDIRPDSMLILHAAREMCEEEGFDELLDEVRDRIDEIESLHRTRELTVSDFTELIKLILGVGAERRKWS
;
A
#
# COMPACT_ATOMS: atom_id res chain seq x y z
N MET A 1 23.96 5.43 -70.61
CA MET A 1 25.04 4.67 -69.94
C MET A 1 24.44 3.94 -68.73
N ILE A 2 24.85 2.68 -68.54
CA ILE A 2 24.66 1.79 -67.36
C ILE A 2 25.76 2.16 -66.32
N PRO A 3 25.77 1.85 -64.99
CA PRO A 3 25.11 0.76 -64.19
C PRO A 3 24.21 1.23 -63.00
N LEU A 4 23.20 0.49 -62.52
CA LEU A 4 23.11 -0.79 -61.74
C LEU A 4 23.38 -0.69 -60.21
N PRO A 5 22.53 -1.31 -59.34
CA PRO A 5 22.64 -1.27 -57.88
C PRO A 5 23.35 -2.51 -57.27
N LEU A 6 23.69 -2.45 -55.98
CA LEU A 6 24.24 -3.55 -55.19
C LEU A 6 23.34 -3.93 -53.99
N THR A 7 23.38 -5.21 -53.61
CA THR A 7 22.41 -5.88 -52.72
C THR A 7 23.06 -6.50 -51.47
N ARG A 8 22.21 -6.97 -50.53
CA ARG A 8 22.47 -7.83 -49.34
C ARG A 8 22.91 -7.08 -48.07
N ARG A 9 22.58 -7.53 -46.85
CA ARG A 9 22.17 -8.89 -46.39
C ARG A 9 21.30 -8.86 -45.11
N ILE A 10 20.45 -9.87 -44.91
CA ILE A 10 19.63 -10.10 -43.69
C ILE A 10 20.23 -11.26 -42.87
N PRO A 11 20.17 -11.21 -41.53
CA PRO A 11 19.90 -12.36 -40.67
C PRO A 11 18.68 -12.09 -39.75
N GLY A 12 17.90 -13.06 -39.27
CA GLY A 12 17.86 -14.49 -39.50
C GLY A 12 16.87 -15.11 -38.52
N ALA A 13 15.73 -15.63 -38.99
CA ALA A 13 14.64 -16.09 -38.12
C ALA A 13 14.88 -17.50 -37.56
N TYR A 14 14.67 -17.68 -36.25
CA TYR A 14 14.60 -19.00 -35.61
C TYR A 14 13.14 -19.41 -35.41
N LEU A 15 12.70 -20.41 -36.18
CA LEU A 15 11.40 -21.06 -36.03
C LEU A 15 11.66 -22.57 -36.07
N ARG A 16 11.51 -23.25 -34.93
CA ARG A 16 11.82 -24.68 -34.79
C ARG A 16 10.56 -25.47 -34.44
N ALA A 17 9.76 -25.78 -35.46
CA ALA A 17 8.70 -26.76 -35.35
C ALA A 17 9.31 -28.17 -35.34
N SER A 18 8.89 -29.00 -34.38
CA SER A 18 9.28 -30.41 -34.30
C SER A 18 8.03 -31.28 -34.52
N LEU A 19 7.95 -31.90 -35.69
CA LEU A 19 6.93 -32.91 -36.01
C LEU A 19 7.54 -34.30 -35.86
N THR A 20 6.94 -35.13 -35.02
CA THR A 20 7.16 -36.60 -35.02
C THR A 20 5.82 -37.30 -35.17
N ARG A 21 5.80 -38.38 -35.95
CA ARG A 21 4.58 -38.95 -36.55
C ARG A 21 4.33 -40.37 -36.05
N ALA A 22 3.04 -40.73 -35.99
CA ALA A 22 2.45 -42.08 -35.94
C ALA A 22 2.67 -42.92 -34.66
N TYR A 23 1.54 -43.31 -34.05
CA TYR A 23 1.05 -44.69 -34.23
C TYR A 23 -0.48 -44.77 -33.98
N THR A 24 -1.19 -45.50 -34.84
CA THR A 24 -2.49 -46.13 -34.58
C THR A 24 -2.39 -47.57 -35.07
N PRO A 25 -3.13 -48.51 -34.47
CA PRO A 25 -4.33 -48.99 -35.17
C PRO A 25 -5.49 -49.46 -34.27
N GLY A 26 -6.68 -49.60 -34.88
CA GLY A 26 -7.37 -50.89 -34.79
C GLY A 26 -8.63 -51.04 -33.92
N SER A 27 -9.75 -50.46 -34.37
CA SER A 27 -11.05 -51.16 -34.56
C SER A 27 -11.55 -52.23 -33.58
N ASN A 28 -12.74 -51.99 -33.01
CA ASN A 28 -13.98 -52.79 -33.19
C ASN A 28 -15.04 -52.33 -32.16
N SER A 29 -16.36 -52.33 -32.34
CA SER A 29 -17.32 -52.43 -33.46
C SER A 29 -18.66 -52.81 -32.80
N SER A 30 -19.81 -52.44 -33.40
CA SER A 30 -21.18 -52.90 -33.04
C SER A 30 -21.80 -52.34 -31.74
N SER A 31 -23.13 -52.26 -31.58
CA SER A 31 -24.26 -52.06 -32.52
C SER A 31 -25.58 -51.89 -31.73
N SER A 32 -26.68 -51.50 -32.41
CA SER A 32 -28.07 -51.40 -31.91
C SER A 32 -28.38 -50.26 -30.92
N GLY A 33 -29.59 -49.69 -30.88
CA GLY A 33 -30.75 -49.84 -31.78
C GLY A 33 -32.06 -49.26 -31.20
N GLN A 34 -33.00 -48.89 -32.07
CA GLN A 34 -34.43 -48.55 -31.80
C GLN A 34 -34.70 -47.31 -30.93
N ARG A 35 -35.10 -46.13 -31.47
CA ARG A 35 -36.40 -45.68 -32.05
C ARG A 35 -37.64 -45.73 -31.11
N PRO A 36 -38.64 -44.84 -31.30
CA PRO A 36 -39.30 -44.12 -30.20
C PRO A 36 -40.81 -44.38 -30.07
N THR A 37 -41.45 -43.73 -29.09
CA THR A 37 -42.92 -43.62 -28.99
C THR A 37 -43.38 -42.17 -28.79
N THR A 38 -44.07 -41.65 -29.80
CA THR A 38 -44.99 -40.50 -29.73
C THR A 38 -46.32 -40.89 -29.08
N VAL A 39 -47.05 -39.94 -28.47
CA VAL A 39 -48.50 -39.67 -28.66
C VAL A 39 -48.84 -38.28 -28.06
N HIS A 40 -49.75 -37.55 -28.71
CA HIS A 40 -50.27 -36.22 -28.31
C HIS A 40 -51.48 -36.32 -27.34
N PRO A 41 -52.49 -35.42 -27.33
CA PRO A 41 -52.53 -34.23 -26.49
C PRO A 41 -53.79 -34.17 -25.59
N HIS A 42 -53.92 -33.16 -24.74
CA HIS A 42 -55.23 -32.65 -24.36
C HIS A 42 -55.23 -31.11 -24.26
N ALA A 43 -56.38 -30.51 -24.60
CA ALA A 43 -56.54 -29.08 -24.80
C ALA A 43 -57.80 -28.54 -24.09
N ALA A 44 -57.90 -27.20 -24.08
CA ALA A 44 -59.11 -26.37 -24.02
C ALA A 44 -59.62 -25.85 -22.65
N HIS A 45 -60.31 -24.70 -22.77
CA HIS A 45 -61.04 -23.89 -21.77
C HIS A 45 -60.16 -23.10 -20.77
N ALA A 46 -60.03 -21.77 -20.80
CA ALA A 46 -60.78 -20.65 -21.43
C ALA A 46 -62.10 -20.21 -20.77
N ALA A 47 -61.99 -19.31 -19.77
CA ALA A 47 -62.91 -18.21 -19.43
C ALA A 47 -62.27 -17.33 -18.32
N ASN A 48 -62.53 -16.05 -18.07
CA ASN A 48 -62.80 -14.82 -18.84
C ASN A 48 -63.37 -13.78 -17.83
N LYS A 49 -62.58 -12.75 -17.46
CA LYS A 49 -63.00 -11.47 -16.81
C LYS A 49 -63.52 -11.52 -15.34
N PRO A 50 -63.63 -10.37 -14.61
CA PRO A 50 -63.58 -8.97 -15.08
C PRO A 50 -62.59 -8.01 -14.40
N ILE A 51 -62.56 -6.80 -14.97
CA ILE A 51 -61.82 -5.59 -14.57
C ILE A 51 -62.62 -4.80 -13.52
N THR A 52 -61.95 -4.23 -12.51
CA THR A 52 -62.43 -3.03 -11.78
C THR A 52 -61.29 -2.14 -11.25
N LYS A 53 -61.21 -0.88 -11.72
CA LYS A 53 -60.64 0.27 -10.97
C LYS A 53 -61.77 0.86 -10.11
N PRO A 54 -61.50 1.46 -8.92
CA PRO A 54 -61.23 2.92 -8.81
C PRO A 54 -60.23 3.22 -7.65
N LYS A 55 -59.92 4.44 -7.18
CA LYS A 55 -60.24 5.85 -7.52
C LYS A 55 -59.08 6.76 -7.04
N VAL A 56 -59.08 8.04 -7.42
CA VAL A 56 -58.33 9.16 -6.77
C VAL A 56 -59.35 10.22 -6.33
N PRO A 57 -59.22 10.83 -5.14
CA PRO A 57 -59.16 12.30 -4.99
C PRO A 57 -58.41 12.78 -3.71
N PRO A 58 -58.31 14.10 -3.41
CA PRO A 58 -57.78 15.18 -4.24
C PRO A 58 -56.76 16.07 -3.47
N THR A 59 -56.21 17.08 -4.17
CA THR A 59 -55.33 18.14 -3.64
C THR A 59 -56.06 19.22 -2.83
N SER A 60 -55.41 19.79 -1.80
CA SER A 60 -55.62 21.20 -1.38
C SER A 60 -54.42 21.80 -0.61
N LYS A 61 -53.97 22.99 -1.03
CA LYS A 61 -53.26 23.96 -0.17
C LYS A 61 -54.30 24.87 0.50
N PRO A 62 -53.97 25.52 1.63
CA PRO A 62 -53.82 26.98 1.54
C PRO A 62 -52.74 27.61 2.45
N THR A 63 -52.26 28.77 2.02
CA THR A 63 -51.62 29.85 2.81
C THR A 63 -52.53 31.08 2.75
N PRO A 64 -52.25 32.23 3.39
CA PRO A 64 -51.50 32.51 4.63
C PRO A 64 -52.38 33.30 5.64
N GLN A 65 -51.88 33.55 6.86
CA GLN A 65 -52.16 34.81 7.56
C GLN A 65 -51.17 35.09 8.69
N ALA A 66 -50.73 36.33 8.79
CA ALA A 66 -49.91 36.86 9.87
C ALA A 66 -50.74 37.83 10.70
N HIS A 67 -50.44 37.97 11.99
CA HIS A 67 -50.57 39.26 12.69
C HIS A 67 -49.52 39.35 13.80
N ALA A 68 -48.92 40.53 13.93
CA ALA A 68 -47.80 40.81 14.83
C ALA A 68 -48.27 41.46 16.13
N HIS A 69 -47.47 41.33 17.19
CA HIS A 69 -47.30 42.38 18.21
C HIS A 69 -45.94 42.26 18.90
N GLY A 70 -45.13 43.33 18.83
CA GLY A 70 -44.10 43.62 19.84
C GLY A 70 -44.70 44.43 21.01
N PRO A 71 -43.91 44.99 21.97
CA PRO A 71 -42.56 45.51 21.72
C PRO A 71 -41.48 45.25 22.81
N ALA A 72 -40.24 45.60 22.46
CA ALA A 72 -39.12 46.15 23.26
C ALA A 72 -38.89 45.74 24.73
N HIS A 73 -37.67 45.27 25.03
CA HIS A 73 -36.67 46.12 25.71
C HIS A 73 -35.23 45.61 25.45
N ALA A 74 -34.25 46.52 25.48
CA ALA A 74 -32.86 46.24 25.10
C ALA A 74 -31.87 46.35 26.28
N SER A 75 -30.82 45.54 26.27
CA SER A 75 -29.59 45.76 27.05
C SER A 75 -28.36 45.03 26.46
N GLN A 76 -27.73 45.71 25.50
CA GLN A 76 -26.32 46.12 25.50
C GLN A 76 -25.14 45.19 25.92
N PHE A 77 -24.16 45.14 24.99
CA PHE A 77 -22.68 45.17 25.15
C PHE A 77 -21.86 43.96 25.68
N ALA A 78 -21.22 43.28 24.71
CA ALA A 78 -19.77 43.26 24.41
C ALA A 78 -18.69 42.64 25.35
N SER A 79 -17.77 41.93 24.68
CA SER A 79 -16.41 41.49 25.08
C SER A 79 -15.41 42.68 25.23
N PRO A 80 -14.10 42.50 25.50
CA PRO A 80 -13.31 41.29 25.87
C PRO A 80 -12.35 41.49 27.09
N ILE A 81 -11.82 40.41 27.70
CA ILE A 81 -10.71 40.50 28.70
C ILE A 81 -9.64 39.41 28.47
N LYS A 82 -8.37 39.77 28.77
CA LYS A 82 -7.13 39.00 28.56
C LYS A 82 -6.84 37.97 29.66
N LEU A 83 -6.20 36.89 29.23
CA LEU A 83 -5.14 36.08 29.88
C LEU A 83 -4.81 36.34 31.37
N ALA A 84 -5.06 35.34 32.23
CA ALA A 84 -4.40 35.14 33.51
C ALA A 84 -4.25 33.64 33.83
N SER A 85 -3.24 33.29 34.64
CA SER A 85 -2.76 31.92 34.91
C SER A 85 -3.74 30.99 35.62
N ALA A 86 -3.76 29.71 35.24
CA ALA A 86 -4.43 28.62 35.96
C ALA A 86 -3.43 27.54 36.41
N THR A 87 -3.50 27.16 37.70
CA THR A 87 -2.67 26.14 38.35
C THR A 87 -3.33 24.75 38.21
N PRO A 88 -2.60 23.65 37.96
CA PRO A 88 -3.20 22.35 37.66
C PRO A 88 -3.71 21.58 38.90
N PRO A 89 -4.74 20.72 38.75
CA PRO A 89 -5.19 19.80 39.79
C PRO A 89 -4.30 18.54 39.91
N SER A 90 -4.15 18.03 41.13
CA SER A 90 -3.28 16.88 41.44
C SER A 90 -3.89 15.51 41.08
N PRO A 91 -3.08 14.51 40.67
CA PRO A 91 -3.57 13.19 40.26
C PRO A 91 -3.80 12.22 41.43
N ARG A 92 -4.60 11.17 41.19
CA ARG A 92 -4.81 10.03 42.10
C ARG A 92 -4.15 8.76 41.55
N HIS A 93 -3.31 8.14 42.37
CA HIS A 93 -2.88 6.73 42.36
C HIS A 93 -2.57 6.04 41.03
N GLU A 94 -1.28 5.94 40.73
CA GLU A 94 -0.69 4.78 40.04
C GLU A 94 0.31 4.08 40.97
N VAL A 95 0.56 2.80 40.72
CA VAL A 95 1.40 1.93 41.56
C VAL A 95 2.86 2.00 41.10
N HIS A 96 3.73 2.52 41.95
CA HIS A 96 5.18 2.51 41.71
C HIS A 96 5.79 1.16 42.12
N GLU A 97 6.23 0.36 41.16
CA GLU A 97 7.30 -0.61 41.41
C GLU A 97 8.65 0.13 41.44
N GLY A 98 9.48 -0.19 42.45
CA GLY A 98 10.60 0.65 42.84
C GLY A 98 11.92 0.33 42.09
N THR A 99 12.34 1.21 41.18
CA THR A 99 13.75 1.31 40.79
C THR A 99 14.56 1.96 41.90
N SER A 100 15.29 1.16 42.66
CA SER A 100 16.23 1.65 43.69
C SER A 100 17.40 2.38 43.02
N ALA A 101 17.42 3.72 43.10
CA ALA A 101 18.55 4.51 42.63
C ALA A 101 19.78 4.26 43.54
N LEU A 102 20.78 3.53 43.03
CA LEU A 102 22.02 3.28 43.75
C LEU A 102 22.90 4.54 43.72
N SER A 103 22.73 5.43 44.70
CA SER A 103 23.58 6.61 44.88
C SER A 103 24.96 6.20 45.41
N VAL A 104 25.94 6.04 44.53
CA VAL A 104 27.34 5.78 44.91
C VAL A 104 28.12 7.10 44.95
N PRO A 105 28.59 7.58 46.12
CA PRO A 105 29.43 8.77 46.19
C PRO A 105 30.83 8.43 45.66
N PHE A 106 31.22 9.05 44.54
CA PHE A 106 32.53 8.85 43.94
C PHE A 106 33.55 9.85 44.53
N ASN A 107 34.50 9.36 45.33
CA ASN A 107 35.53 10.18 45.96
C ASN A 107 36.87 10.04 45.22
N PHE A 108 37.54 11.14 44.91
CA PHE A 108 38.85 11.12 44.24
C PHE A 108 39.95 10.60 45.17
N PRO A 109 40.81 9.66 44.75
CA PRO A 109 41.96 9.24 45.55
C PRO A 109 43.12 10.23 45.39
N GLY A 110 43.16 11.26 46.24
CA GLY A 110 44.24 12.25 46.26
C GLY A 110 44.27 13.09 47.54
N ALA A 111 45.31 12.87 48.36
CA ALA A 111 45.65 13.56 49.61
C ALA A 111 44.68 13.36 50.81
N GLY A 112 45.24 12.92 51.94
CA GLY A 112 44.54 12.83 53.24
C GLY A 112 44.85 11.53 53.99
N GLY A 113 45.89 11.52 54.81
CA GLY A 113 46.20 10.37 55.68
C GLY A 113 45.22 10.27 56.85
N GLY A 114 44.76 9.06 57.16
CA GLY A 114 43.89 8.78 58.30
C GLY A 114 43.93 7.30 58.69
N SER A 115 44.47 7.01 59.86
CA SER A 115 44.70 5.64 60.36
C SER A 115 43.41 5.01 60.92
N GLY A 116 43.12 3.76 60.53
CA GLY A 116 42.01 2.97 61.09
C GLY A 116 42.23 1.46 60.86
N PRO A 117 42.09 0.58 61.87
CA PRO A 117 42.58 -0.80 61.80
C PRO A 117 41.50 -1.85 61.52
N GLY A 118 41.91 -2.99 60.93
CA GLY A 118 41.07 -4.19 60.78
C GLY A 118 41.50 -5.05 59.60
N GLY A 119 42.43 -5.99 59.81
CA GLY A 119 43.06 -6.75 58.73
C GLY A 119 42.38 -8.10 58.43
N ALA A 120 42.62 -8.59 57.22
CA ALA A 120 42.62 -10.02 56.89
C ALA A 120 43.68 -10.27 55.81
N SER A 121 44.77 -10.94 56.18
CA SER A 121 45.90 -11.21 55.31
C SER A 121 45.66 -12.39 54.37
N THR A 122 45.79 -12.19 53.07
CA THR A 122 46.12 -13.24 52.10
C THR A 122 47.52 -12.96 51.56
N GLY A 123 48.53 -13.66 52.09
CA GLY A 123 49.93 -13.44 51.75
C GLY A 123 50.33 -14.10 50.43
N GLY A 124 51.21 -13.43 49.67
CA GLY A 124 51.81 -13.97 48.45
C GLY A 124 52.84 -13.02 47.84
N ALA A 125 54.13 -13.30 48.09
CA ALA A 125 55.31 -12.65 47.50
C ALA A 125 55.44 -11.12 47.72
N SER A 126 56.06 -10.73 48.84
CA SER A 126 56.67 -9.41 48.99
C SER A 126 57.86 -9.25 48.03
N THR A 127 57.84 -8.25 47.15
CA THR A 127 59.09 -7.74 46.57
C THR A 127 59.58 -6.57 47.41
N GLY A 128 60.88 -6.50 47.71
CA GLY A 128 61.45 -5.59 48.71
C GLY A 128 61.43 -4.09 48.37
N ASN A 129 60.58 -3.66 47.45
CA ASN A 129 60.42 -2.27 47.03
C ASN A 129 58.91 -1.92 46.95
N PRO A 130 58.39 -0.99 47.77
CA PRO A 130 56.98 -0.58 47.71
C PRO A 130 56.51 -0.08 46.33
N LEU A 131 57.44 0.44 45.52
CA LEU A 131 57.21 0.83 44.13
C LEU A 131 56.88 -0.36 43.21
N LEU A 132 57.44 -1.55 43.46
CA LEU A 132 57.15 -2.74 42.67
C LEU A 132 55.80 -3.34 43.06
N ASP A 133 55.45 -3.41 44.34
CA ASP A 133 54.15 -3.90 44.79
C ASP A 133 53.01 -2.93 44.34
N ALA A 134 53.26 -1.61 44.35
CA ALA A 134 52.33 -0.61 43.79
C ALA A 134 52.19 -0.71 42.25
N ALA A 135 53.29 -0.96 41.53
CA ALA A 135 53.24 -1.20 40.09
C ALA A 135 52.51 -2.52 39.76
N LEU A 136 52.76 -3.59 40.52
CA LEU A 136 52.14 -4.90 40.34
C LEU A 136 50.63 -4.83 40.56
N THR A 137 50.19 -4.22 41.65
CA THR A 137 48.75 -4.01 41.93
C THR A 137 48.07 -3.15 40.87
N THR A 138 48.73 -2.12 40.36
CA THR A 138 48.24 -1.31 39.23
C THR A 138 48.12 -2.13 37.95
N ILE A 139 49.12 -2.95 37.61
CA ILE A 139 49.12 -3.83 36.43
C ILE A 139 48.02 -4.89 36.53
N VAL A 140 47.83 -5.51 37.70
CA VAL A 140 46.77 -6.49 37.93
C VAL A 140 45.39 -5.83 37.83
N GLY A 141 45.19 -4.66 38.44
CA GLY A 141 43.95 -3.90 38.33
C GLY A 141 43.62 -3.51 36.89
N LEU A 142 44.59 -2.94 36.16
CA LEU A 142 44.41 -2.57 34.76
C LEU A 142 44.17 -3.80 33.86
N GLY A 143 44.84 -4.92 34.16
CA GLY A 143 44.63 -6.21 33.50
C GLY A 143 43.22 -6.77 33.70
N MET A 144 42.68 -6.72 34.93
CA MET A 144 41.30 -7.12 35.21
C MET A 144 40.29 -6.20 34.49
N VAL A 145 40.51 -4.88 34.47
CA VAL A 145 39.65 -3.94 33.73
C VAL A 145 39.70 -4.21 32.23
N PHE A 146 40.89 -4.46 31.66
CA PHE A 146 41.03 -4.77 30.23
C PHE A 146 40.37 -6.10 29.86
N LEU A 147 40.61 -7.17 30.62
CA LEU A 147 39.98 -8.48 30.39
C LEU A 147 38.46 -8.43 30.58
N GLY A 148 37.99 -7.72 31.61
CA GLY A 148 36.56 -7.45 31.85
C GLY A 148 35.93 -6.69 30.69
N GLY A 149 36.57 -5.64 30.18
CA GLY A 149 36.12 -4.86 29.03
C GLY A 149 36.04 -5.71 27.74
N VAL A 150 37.07 -6.51 27.45
CA VAL A 150 37.06 -7.43 26.29
C VAL A 150 35.97 -8.50 26.44
N GLY A 151 35.79 -9.05 27.64
CA GLY A 151 34.72 -10.00 27.96
C GLY A 151 33.33 -9.39 27.74
N TYR A 152 33.09 -8.20 28.28
CA TYR A 152 31.85 -7.44 28.14
C TYR A 152 31.54 -7.14 26.67
N ILE A 153 32.51 -6.63 25.89
CA ILE A 153 32.31 -6.33 24.46
C ILE A 153 31.97 -7.60 23.66
N LYS A 154 32.61 -8.75 23.96
CA LYS A 154 32.29 -10.03 23.33
C LYS A 154 30.89 -10.52 23.70
N TRP A 155 30.55 -10.48 24.98
CA TRP A 155 29.22 -10.86 25.48
C TRP A 155 28.13 -9.98 24.88
N TYR A 156 28.29 -8.65 24.89
CA TYR A 156 27.34 -7.69 24.31
C TYR A 156 27.13 -7.94 22.81
N LYS A 157 28.22 -8.09 22.04
CA LYS A 157 28.13 -8.41 20.60
C LYS A 157 27.40 -9.72 20.34
N LYS A 158 27.58 -10.73 21.18
CA LYS A 158 26.84 -11.99 21.09
C LYS A 158 25.37 -11.80 21.44
N ASN A 159 25.07 -11.19 22.60
CA ASN A 159 23.72 -10.91 23.09
C ASN A 159 22.86 -10.15 22.08
N VAL A 160 23.44 -9.19 21.35
CA VAL A 160 22.75 -8.47 20.26
C VAL A 160 22.39 -9.38 19.08
N LEU A 161 23.25 -10.34 18.72
CA LEU A 161 22.95 -11.32 17.67
C LEU A 161 21.93 -12.36 18.17
N ASP A 162 22.06 -12.82 19.43
CA ASP A 162 21.13 -13.75 20.07
C ASP A 162 19.71 -13.12 20.18
N LYS A 163 19.59 -11.81 20.46
CA LYS A 163 18.32 -11.07 20.40
C LYS A 163 17.70 -11.09 18.99
N ILE A 164 18.49 -10.78 17.96
CA ILE A 164 18.01 -10.79 16.56
C ILE A 164 17.66 -12.23 16.12
N GLU A 165 18.39 -13.25 16.58
CA GLU A 165 18.06 -14.67 16.30
C GLU A 165 16.70 -15.05 16.91
N LEU A 166 16.40 -14.57 18.12
CA LEU A 166 15.09 -14.75 18.76
C LEU A 166 13.93 -14.07 17.99
N ALA A 167 14.21 -13.01 17.21
CA ALA A 167 13.18 -12.31 16.44
C ALA A 167 12.56 -13.17 15.31
N PHE A 168 13.24 -14.24 14.90
CA PHE A 168 12.78 -15.20 13.89
C PHE A 168 12.37 -16.55 14.52
N ALA A 169 12.22 -16.61 15.85
CA ALA A 169 11.72 -17.78 16.54
C ALA A 169 10.19 -17.89 16.42
N PRO A 170 9.61 -19.11 16.41
CA PRO A 170 8.17 -19.29 16.36
C PRO A 170 7.47 -18.56 17.53
N GLY A 171 6.37 -17.89 17.21
CA GLY A 171 5.53 -17.15 18.15
C GLY A 171 6.07 -15.78 18.57
N TYR A 172 7.24 -15.33 18.10
CA TYR A 172 7.81 -14.04 18.53
C TYR A 172 7.13 -12.82 17.88
N ASP A 173 6.73 -12.91 16.62
CA ASP A 173 6.36 -11.72 15.82
C ASP A 173 5.24 -10.88 16.47
N PRO A 174 5.52 -9.63 16.89
CA PRO A 174 4.55 -8.83 17.62
C PRO A 174 3.31 -8.43 16.81
N ALA A 175 3.41 -8.40 15.47
CA ALA A 175 2.27 -8.11 14.61
C ALA A 175 1.34 -9.33 14.52
N LEU A 176 1.90 -10.55 14.49
CA LEU A 176 1.13 -11.79 14.59
C LEU A 176 0.45 -11.92 15.97
N GLU A 177 1.12 -11.59 17.07
CA GLU A 177 0.50 -11.55 18.40
C GLU A 177 -0.69 -10.57 18.47
N LEU A 178 -0.50 -9.34 17.97
CA LEU A 178 -1.56 -8.31 17.90
C LEU A 178 -2.73 -8.76 17.02
N ALA A 179 -2.45 -9.37 15.85
CA ALA A 179 -3.47 -9.93 14.98
C ALA A 179 -4.23 -11.07 15.68
N ASN A 180 -3.54 -11.94 16.40
CA ASN A 180 -4.13 -13.04 17.15
C ASN A 180 -4.90 -12.56 18.40
N ALA A 181 -4.52 -11.43 19.02
CA ALA A 181 -5.29 -10.77 20.07
C ALA A 181 -6.60 -10.16 19.51
N SER A 182 -6.53 -9.51 18.34
CA SER A 182 -7.72 -9.03 17.62
C SER A 182 -8.69 -10.19 17.27
N LYS A 183 -8.15 -11.34 16.82
CA LYS A 183 -8.91 -12.58 16.60
C LYS A 183 -9.52 -13.20 17.87
N LYS A 184 -9.06 -12.84 19.09
CA LYS A 184 -9.61 -13.32 20.37
C LYS A 184 -10.72 -12.43 20.93
N GLY A 185 -10.77 -11.14 20.55
CA GLY A 185 -11.84 -10.21 20.93
C GLY A 185 -13.11 -10.32 20.08
N HIS A 186 -13.00 -10.92 18.90
CA HIS A 186 -14.14 -11.32 18.06
C HIS A 186 -14.33 -12.84 18.12
N THR A 187 -15.58 -13.30 17.95
CA THR A 187 -15.96 -14.72 18.01
C THR A 187 -15.14 -15.59 17.05
N GLN A 188 -14.84 -16.83 17.46
CA GLN A 188 -13.77 -17.70 16.93
C GLN A 188 -13.90 -18.20 15.46
N HIS A 189 -14.08 -17.35 14.45
CA HIS A 189 -14.37 -17.81 13.07
C HIS A 189 -13.50 -17.20 11.95
N THR A 190 -12.19 -17.08 12.18
CA THR A 190 -11.19 -16.90 11.10
C THR A 190 -10.27 -18.11 10.87
N HIS A 191 -10.34 -19.15 11.72
CA HIS A 191 -9.76 -20.45 11.40
C HIS A 191 -10.63 -21.15 10.35
N GLY A 192 -10.11 -21.27 9.13
CA GLY A 192 -10.89 -21.67 7.95
C GLY A 192 -10.91 -20.63 6.82
N MET A 193 -10.06 -19.61 6.84
CA MET A 193 -9.71 -18.84 5.64
C MET A 193 -8.64 -19.59 4.79
N SER A 194 -8.62 -20.93 4.83
CA SER A 194 -7.54 -21.77 4.27
C SER A 194 -7.95 -22.66 3.09
N ASP A 195 -9.23 -22.61 2.66
CA ASP A 195 -9.75 -23.33 1.46
C ASP A 195 -9.86 -22.42 0.22
N TRP A 196 -9.60 -21.12 0.35
CA TRP A 196 -9.58 -20.19 -0.78
C TRP A 196 -8.14 -20.10 -1.33
N LEU A 197 -7.75 -21.08 -2.13
CA LEU A 197 -6.52 -20.95 -2.91
C LEU A 197 -6.74 -19.93 -4.02
N ARG A 198 -6.60 -18.65 -3.66
CA ARG A 198 -6.12 -17.62 -4.59
C ARG A 198 -4.89 -18.19 -5.27
N LYS A 199 -4.76 -17.99 -6.58
CA LYS A 199 -3.68 -18.59 -7.38
C LYS A 199 -2.29 -18.16 -6.86
N GLU A 200 -2.26 -17.01 -6.19
CA GLU A 200 -1.10 -16.39 -5.58
C GLU A 200 -0.79 -16.94 -4.17
N GLN A 201 -1.79 -17.48 -3.44
CA GLN A 201 -1.63 -17.91 -2.04
C GLN A 201 -0.64 -19.07 -1.91
N ASP A 202 -0.71 -20.08 -2.80
CA ASP A 202 0.28 -21.18 -2.86
C ASP A 202 1.73 -20.67 -2.95
N LEU A 203 1.95 -19.60 -3.71
CA LEU A 203 3.27 -18.99 -3.88
C LEU A 203 3.65 -18.14 -2.67
N ILE A 204 2.71 -17.38 -2.09
CA ILE A 204 2.91 -16.61 -0.86
C ILE A 204 3.28 -17.52 0.32
N ASP A 205 2.59 -18.65 0.46
CA ASP A 205 2.88 -19.70 1.41
C ASP A 205 4.31 -20.23 1.28
N ARG A 206 4.76 -20.58 0.06
CA ARG A 206 6.13 -21.07 -0.16
C ARG A 206 7.19 -20.00 0.07
N MET A 207 6.92 -18.75 -0.31
CA MET A 207 7.80 -17.62 -0.03
C MET A 207 7.98 -17.43 1.49
N ILE A 208 6.89 -17.41 2.25
CA ILE A 208 6.90 -17.19 3.70
C ILE A 208 7.46 -18.39 4.48
N LYS A 209 7.29 -19.63 3.97
CA LYS A 209 7.94 -20.86 4.48
C LYS A 209 9.45 -20.94 4.18
N GLY A 210 10.02 -19.94 3.49
CA GLY A 210 11.43 -19.93 3.08
C GLY A 210 11.79 -21.04 2.08
N GLU A 211 10.84 -21.46 1.24
CA GLU A 211 11.06 -22.53 0.24
C GLU A 211 11.53 -21.95 -1.11
N GLU A 212 11.19 -20.70 -1.39
CA GLU A 212 11.66 -19.94 -2.55
C GLU A 212 12.96 -19.19 -2.18
N ALA A 213 14.11 -19.77 -2.56
CA ALA A 213 15.44 -19.16 -2.38
C ALA A 213 15.98 -18.59 -3.70
N GLY A 214 17.00 -17.72 -3.63
CA GLY A 214 17.63 -17.12 -4.83
C GLY A 214 16.99 -15.82 -5.31
N HIS A 215 15.83 -15.45 -4.75
CA HIS A 215 14.98 -14.35 -5.19
C HIS A 215 14.51 -13.48 -4.03
N TYR A 216 14.08 -12.26 -4.35
CA TYR A 216 13.31 -11.40 -3.45
C TYR A 216 12.07 -10.92 -4.19
N PHE A 217 11.03 -10.53 -3.45
CA PHE A 217 9.69 -10.44 -4.00
C PHE A 217 9.05 -9.09 -3.72
N ILE A 218 8.17 -8.63 -4.62
CA ILE A 218 7.27 -7.50 -4.39
C ILE A 218 5.83 -7.89 -4.71
N LEU A 219 4.96 -7.74 -3.71
CA LEU A 219 3.51 -7.85 -3.85
C LEU A 219 2.96 -6.48 -4.27
N LEU A 220 2.49 -6.36 -5.51
CA LEU A 220 1.93 -5.13 -6.07
C LEU A 220 0.43 -5.27 -6.30
N GLY A 221 -0.36 -4.24 -6.00
CA GLY A 221 -1.77 -4.16 -6.41
C GLY A 221 -2.60 -3.29 -5.48
N PRO A 222 -3.84 -2.94 -5.82
CA PRO A 222 -4.61 -1.90 -5.14
C PRO A 222 -4.76 -2.06 -3.62
N LYS A 223 -5.06 -0.95 -2.95
CA LYS A 223 -5.43 -0.93 -1.54
C LYS A 223 -6.66 -1.80 -1.29
N GLY A 224 -6.64 -2.59 -0.22
CA GLY A 224 -7.76 -3.49 0.11
C GLY A 224 -7.92 -4.72 -0.81
N SER A 225 -7.00 -4.97 -1.75
CA SER A 225 -6.92 -6.22 -2.52
C SER A 225 -6.58 -7.46 -1.67
N GLY A 226 -6.14 -7.29 -0.41
CA GLY A 226 -5.92 -8.36 0.56
C GLY A 226 -4.48 -8.86 0.70
N LYS A 227 -3.48 -8.14 0.16
CA LYS A 227 -2.04 -8.49 0.24
C LYS A 227 -1.59 -8.81 1.68
N GLY A 228 -1.85 -7.90 2.62
CA GLY A 228 -1.53 -8.11 4.03
C GLY A 228 -2.26 -9.29 4.65
N THR A 229 -3.52 -9.54 4.28
CA THR A 229 -4.28 -10.72 4.75
C THR A 229 -3.62 -12.03 4.32
N MET A 230 -3.16 -12.12 3.07
CA MET A 230 -2.46 -13.31 2.56
C MET A 230 -1.11 -13.54 3.25
N ILE A 231 -0.39 -12.45 3.55
CA ILE A 231 0.84 -12.50 4.37
C ILE A 231 0.54 -13.03 5.77
N PHE A 232 -0.43 -12.44 6.48
CA PHE A 232 -0.76 -12.83 7.85
C PHE A 232 -1.31 -14.26 7.97
N ASP A 233 -2.03 -14.77 6.96
CA ASP A 233 -2.54 -16.13 6.93
C ASP A 233 -1.40 -17.16 6.77
N ALA A 234 -0.48 -16.89 5.84
CA ALA A 234 0.73 -17.68 5.65
C ALA A 234 1.65 -17.65 6.89
N MET A 235 1.87 -16.48 7.51
CA MET A 235 2.63 -16.36 8.76
C MET A 235 1.95 -17.13 9.91
N SER A 236 0.63 -17.01 10.04
CA SER A 236 -0.15 -17.71 11.07
C SER A 236 -0.14 -19.23 10.90
N THR A 237 0.08 -19.73 9.67
CA THR A 237 0.16 -21.17 9.35
C THR A 237 1.47 -21.80 9.85
N ILE A 238 2.53 -21.00 10.01
CA ILE A 238 3.85 -21.46 10.50
C ILE A 238 4.25 -20.82 11.84
N ASP A 239 3.31 -20.17 12.53
CA ASP A 239 3.56 -19.41 13.77
C ASP A 239 4.74 -18.42 13.66
N ALA A 240 4.88 -17.77 12.50
CA ALA A 240 6.01 -16.91 12.12
C ALA A 240 7.42 -17.54 12.21
N ASP A 241 7.56 -18.88 12.22
CA ASP A 241 8.86 -19.56 12.29
C ASP A 241 9.79 -19.18 11.12
N GLY A 242 10.89 -18.49 11.43
CA GLY A 242 11.84 -17.99 10.42
C GLY A 242 11.42 -16.68 9.74
N VAL A 243 10.40 -15.97 10.25
CA VAL A 243 9.83 -14.76 9.64
C VAL A 243 9.86 -13.59 10.63
N ALA A 244 10.17 -12.38 10.14
CA ALA A 244 9.95 -11.13 10.86
C ALA A 244 9.29 -10.09 9.94
N MET A 245 8.31 -9.34 10.46
CA MET A 245 7.59 -8.32 9.68
C MET A 245 7.72 -6.90 10.27
N CYS A 246 7.92 -5.90 9.41
CA CYS A 246 7.79 -4.49 9.77
C CYS A 246 6.98 -3.68 8.73
N ASP A 247 6.30 -2.62 9.19
CA ASP A 247 5.58 -1.67 8.33
C ASP A 247 6.46 -0.44 8.02
N ALA A 248 6.60 -0.11 6.74
CA ALA A 248 7.24 1.13 6.30
C ALA A 248 6.50 2.39 6.79
N HIS A 249 7.18 3.53 6.77
CA HIS A 249 6.65 4.80 7.26
C HIS A 249 7.26 6.00 6.50
N PRO A 250 6.53 7.14 6.35
CA PRO A 250 7.05 8.33 5.65
C PRO A 250 8.18 9.07 6.39
N ASP A 251 8.32 8.79 7.68
CA ASP A 251 9.42 9.25 8.54
C ASP A 251 10.36 8.06 8.82
N LEU A 252 11.63 8.22 8.44
CA LEU A 252 12.65 7.19 8.59
C LEU A 252 13.02 6.92 10.06
N GLU A 253 12.79 7.86 10.98
CA GLU A 253 12.99 7.61 12.41
C GLU A 253 11.98 6.59 12.95
N VAL A 254 10.71 6.78 12.58
CA VAL A 254 9.65 5.82 12.94
C VAL A 254 9.87 4.48 12.21
N PHE A 255 10.33 4.49 10.96
CA PHE A 255 10.68 3.25 10.26
C PHE A 255 11.86 2.52 10.95
N ARG A 256 12.90 3.26 11.37
CA ARG A 256 14.01 2.73 12.18
C ARG A 256 13.46 2.02 13.41
N LEU A 257 12.67 2.70 14.24
CA LEU A 257 12.07 2.12 15.45
C LEU A 257 11.22 0.86 15.17
N ARG A 258 10.41 0.86 14.09
CA ARG A 258 9.60 -0.30 13.69
C ARG A 258 10.45 -1.49 13.25
N LEU A 259 11.50 -1.26 12.45
CA LEU A 259 12.45 -2.30 12.06
C LEU A 259 13.21 -2.84 13.28
N GLY A 260 13.55 -1.98 14.23
CA GLY A 260 14.15 -2.39 15.52
C GLY A 260 13.26 -3.34 16.29
N LYS A 261 11.98 -2.96 16.48
CA LYS A 261 11.00 -3.83 17.15
C LYS A 261 10.86 -5.18 16.45
N ALA A 262 10.74 -5.19 15.11
CA ALA A 262 10.63 -6.41 14.32
C ALA A 262 11.86 -7.32 14.42
N LEU A 263 13.06 -6.74 14.51
CA LEU A 263 14.33 -7.47 14.63
C LEU A 263 14.79 -7.69 16.08
N ASN A 264 13.97 -7.38 17.09
CA ASN A 264 14.35 -7.36 18.51
C ASN A 264 15.67 -6.58 18.76
N TYR A 265 15.86 -5.51 18.00
CA TYR A 265 17.08 -4.73 17.96
C TYR A 265 16.85 -3.32 18.52
N GLU A 266 17.44 -3.08 19.68
CA GLU A 266 17.51 -1.74 20.27
C GLU A 266 18.59 -0.93 19.54
N PHE A 267 18.18 0.21 18.96
CA PHE A 267 19.10 1.23 18.50
C PHE A 267 19.66 1.95 19.73
N ASN A 268 20.71 1.36 20.30
CA ASN A 268 21.45 1.95 21.42
C ASN A 268 22.21 3.19 20.94
N GLU A 269 21.52 4.32 20.85
CA GLU A 269 22.13 5.61 20.47
C GLU A 269 23.19 6.05 21.49
N ASP A 270 22.99 5.77 22.78
CA ASP A 270 23.89 6.31 23.83
C ASP A 270 23.92 5.45 25.12
N THR A 271 24.46 4.22 25.06
CA THR A 271 24.67 3.39 26.28
C THR A 271 26.13 3.02 26.52
N GLN A 272 26.73 3.79 27.44
CA GLN A 272 27.95 3.52 28.23
C GLN A 272 29.34 3.64 27.59
N THR A 273 29.51 3.61 26.26
CA THR A 273 30.82 3.97 25.66
C THR A 273 31.03 5.48 25.48
N GLY A 274 29.96 6.28 25.45
CA GLY A 274 30.00 7.75 25.35
C GLY A 274 30.65 8.47 26.55
N LEU A 275 30.81 7.79 27.70
CA LEU A 275 31.46 8.35 28.89
C LEU A 275 32.93 8.78 28.68
N PHE A 276 33.60 8.23 27.65
CA PHE A 276 35.00 8.56 27.32
C PHE A 276 35.23 8.86 25.82
N GLN A 277 34.19 8.83 25.00
CA GLN A 277 34.28 9.16 23.58
C GLN A 277 33.57 10.48 23.33
N ARG A 278 34.31 11.49 22.87
CA ARG A 278 33.68 12.70 22.31
C ARG A 278 32.77 12.26 21.17
N ARG A 279 31.52 12.70 21.26
CA ARG A 279 30.50 12.59 20.21
C ARG A 279 31.13 12.90 18.84
N ASP A 280 31.21 11.90 17.97
CA ASP A 280 31.71 12.11 16.61
C ASP A 280 30.66 12.96 15.88
N PRO A 281 30.99 14.12 15.28
CA PRO A 281 30.02 14.98 14.59
C PRO A 281 29.36 14.33 13.34
N ARG A 282 29.53 13.02 13.16
CA ARG A 282 28.97 12.16 12.11
C ARG A 282 28.11 11.03 12.70
N GLU A 283 27.45 11.27 13.84
CA GLU A 283 26.34 10.42 14.27
C GLU A 283 25.37 10.24 13.11
N GLY A 284 25.26 9.00 12.64
CA GLY A 284 24.55 8.70 11.40
C GLY A 284 23.06 8.73 11.65
N GLY A 285 22.33 9.47 10.81
CA GLY A 285 20.88 9.47 10.79
C GLY A 285 20.29 8.09 10.49
N PRO A 286 18.95 7.98 10.49
CA PRO A 286 18.24 6.71 10.62
C PRO A 286 18.65 5.65 9.58
N SER A 287 18.98 6.06 8.35
CA SER A 287 19.43 5.16 7.27
C SER A 287 20.74 4.42 7.58
N LEU A 288 21.70 5.05 8.27
CA LEU A 288 22.95 4.38 8.66
C LEU A 288 22.73 3.41 9.82
N ASP A 289 21.79 3.72 10.71
CA ASP A 289 21.42 2.82 11.79
C ASP A 289 20.65 1.60 11.30
N ILE A 290 19.72 1.79 10.37
CA ILE A 290 19.09 0.72 9.60
C ILE A 290 20.17 -0.13 8.91
N GLU A 291 21.19 0.48 8.27
CA GLU A 291 22.31 -0.25 7.67
C GLU A 291 23.06 -1.11 8.71
N ARG A 292 23.34 -0.55 9.89
CA ARG A 292 24.02 -1.27 10.99
C ARG A 292 23.17 -2.44 11.51
N ALA A 293 21.85 -2.29 11.57
CA ALA A 293 20.92 -3.36 11.96
C ALA A 293 20.89 -4.48 10.90
N LEU A 294 20.75 -4.13 9.61
CA LEU A 294 20.76 -5.09 8.50
C LEU A 294 22.09 -5.85 8.40
N ASN A 295 23.23 -5.20 8.65
CA ASN A 295 24.55 -5.87 8.72
C ASN A 295 24.72 -6.81 9.93
N LYS A 296 23.91 -6.66 10.99
CA LYS A 296 23.85 -7.63 12.10
C LYS A 296 22.91 -8.78 11.75
N LEU A 297 21.75 -8.47 11.15
CA LEU A 297 20.82 -9.45 10.61
C LEU A 297 21.49 -10.40 9.61
N GLU A 298 22.34 -9.90 8.71
CA GLU A 298 23.08 -10.73 7.75
C GLU A 298 23.91 -11.84 8.42
N LYS A 299 24.50 -11.58 9.59
CA LYS A 299 25.25 -12.57 10.37
C LYS A 299 24.34 -13.61 11.02
N VAL A 300 23.16 -13.19 11.44
CA VAL A 300 22.11 -14.07 11.98
C VAL A 300 21.52 -14.92 10.85
N ALA A 301 21.28 -14.36 9.66
CA ALA A 301 20.81 -15.07 8.48
C ALA A 301 21.79 -16.18 8.08
N LEU A 302 23.10 -15.92 8.06
CA LEU A 302 24.14 -16.93 7.83
C LEU A 302 24.13 -18.03 8.91
N SER A 303 24.00 -17.66 10.18
CA SER A 303 23.91 -18.60 11.32
C SER A 303 22.67 -19.49 11.24
N LEU A 304 21.50 -18.90 10.97
CA LEU A 304 20.22 -19.60 10.87
C LEU A 304 20.14 -20.46 9.62
N HIS A 305 20.60 -19.99 8.46
CA HIS A 305 20.64 -20.78 7.23
C HIS A 305 21.49 -22.05 7.39
N ALA A 306 22.62 -21.96 8.09
CA ALA A 306 23.47 -23.12 8.39
C ALA A 306 22.80 -24.17 9.30
N ARG A 307 21.77 -23.80 10.08
CA ARG A 307 21.01 -24.72 10.96
C ARG A 307 19.65 -25.16 10.38
N ARG A 308 18.95 -24.28 9.66
CA ARG A 308 17.60 -24.48 9.12
C ARG A 308 17.60 -25.00 7.68
N HIS A 309 18.69 -24.82 6.94
CA HIS A 309 18.81 -25.13 5.51
C HIS A 309 17.76 -24.44 4.61
N LYS A 310 17.17 -23.35 5.10
CA LYS A 310 16.22 -22.47 4.40
C LYS A 310 16.58 -21.01 4.71
N PRO A 311 16.38 -20.06 3.78
CA PRO A 311 16.45 -18.62 4.08
C PRO A 311 15.46 -18.23 5.19
N ILE A 312 15.83 -17.21 5.97
CA ILE A 312 14.86 -16.45 6.77
C ILE A 312 14.10 -15.46 5.88
N VAL A 313 12.91 -15.02 6.32
CA VAL A 313 12.06 -14.11 5.55
C VAL A 313 11.90 -12.79 6.30
N LEU A 314 12.28 -11.68 5.66
CA LEU A 314 12.04 -10.33 6.17
C LEU A 314 10.97 -9.65 5.33
N ILE A 315 9.83 -9.34 5.95
CA ILE A 315 8.69 -8.72 5.29
C ILE A 315 8.70 -7.21 5.60
N ILE A 316 8.75 -6.40 4.55
CA ILE A 316 8.67 -4.94 4.64
C ILE A 316 7.37 -4.51 3.96
N ASN A 317 6.35 -4.31 4.78
CA ASN A 317 4.98 -4.07 4.35
C ASN A 317 4.75 -2.58 4.06
N ASN A 318 3.92 -2.28 3.06
CA ASN A 318 3.51 -0.93 2.66
C ASN A 318 4.66 0.02 2.23
N VAL A 319 5.63 -0.43 1.43
CA VAL A 319 6.78 0.40 1.01
C VAL A 319 6.42 1.68 0.26
N HIS A 320 5.20 1.77 -0.29
CA HIS A 320 4.64 2.99 -0.86
C HIS A 320 4.50 4.14 0.14
N TYR A 321 4.54 3.88 1.46
CA TYR A 321 4.59 4.91 2.50
C TYR A 321 5.94 5.58 2.66
N PHE A 322 7.03 5.08 2.07
CA PHE A 322 8.20 5.93 1.90
C PHE A 322 7.81 7.11 0.99
N LYS A 323 8.35 8.30 1.25
CA LYS A 323 8.07 9.43 0.36
C LYS A 323 8.74 9.20 -0.99
N ASN A 324 8.11 9.62 -2.09
CA ASN A 324 8.76 9.63 -3.41
C ASN A 324 9.74 10.82 -3.57
N ASP A 325 10.43 11.18 -2.49
CA ASP A 325 11.53 12.14 -2.43
C ASP A 325 12.89 11.40 -2.45
N ASP A 326 13.99 12.13 -2.38
CA ASP A 326 15.32 11.52 -2.44
C ASP A 326 15.63 10.67 -1.19
N GLU A 327 15.08 11.01 -0.03
CA GLU A 327 15.30 10.26 1.21
C GLU A 327 14.61 8.88 1.17
N GLY A 328 13.32 8.85 0.81
CA GLY A 328 12.57 7.61 0.65
C GLY A 328 13.07 6.73 -0.49
N LYS A 329 13.45 7.32 -1.65
CA LYS A 329 14.10 6.59 -2.76
C LYS A 329 15.43 5.97 -2.34
N ASN A 330 16.25 6.69 -1.59
CA ASN A 330 17.54 6.17 -1.10
C ASN A 330 17.35 5.04 -0.08
N MET A 331 16.37 5.15 0.82
CA MET A 331 16.00 4.04 1.73
C MET A 331 15.54 2.80 0.95
N LEU A 332 14.62 2.97 -0.01
CA LEU A 332 14.13 1.87 -0.84
C LEU A 332 15.26 1.21 -1.64
N LEU A 333 16.21 2.00 -2.17
CA LEU A 333 17.39 1.50 -2.87
C LEU A 333 18.34 0.73 -1.93
N GLN A 334 18.56 1.22 -0.71
CA GLN A 334 19.38 0.54 0.30
C GLN A 334 18.79 -0.83 0.67
N LEU A 335 17.47 -0.89 0.91
CA LEU A 335 16.75 -2.15 1.14
C LEU A 335 16.85 -3.09 -0.07
N GLN A 336 16.76 -2.56 -1.30
CA GLN A 336 16.95 -3.34 -2.52
C GLN A 336 18.35 -3.94 -2.64
N GLN A 337 19.40 -3.17 -2.32
CA GLN A 337 20.79 -3.65 -2.39
C GLN A 337 21.03 -4.83 -1.43
N LYS A 338 20.44 -4.78 -0.23
CA LYS A 338 20.44 -5.93 0.70
C LYS A 338 19.63 -7.10 0.16
N ALA A 339 18.43 -6.84 -0.40
CA ALA A 339 17.59 -7.88 -0.98
C ALA A 339 18.30 -8.64 -2.11
N GLU A 340 18.97 -7.94 -3.03
CA GLU A 340 19.79 -8.55 -4.10
C GLU A 340 20.95 -9.40 -3.54
N ALA A 341 21.70 -8.88 -2.55
CA ALA A 341 22.84 -9.59 -1.97
C ALA A 341 22.42 -10.85 -1.17
N TRP A 342 21.34 -10.76 -0.41
CA TRP A 342 20.83 -11.87 0.41
C TRP A 342 20.09 -12.92 -0.42
N ALA A 343 19.34 -12.49 -1.45
CA ALA A 343 18.79 -13.40 -2.46
C ALA A 343 19.90 -14.15 -3.19
N ALA A 344 20.97 -13.45 -3.64
CA ALA A 344 22.09 -14.06 -4.34
C ALA A 344 22.87 -15.10 -3.49
N SER A 345 22.85 -14.98 -2.17
CA SER A 345 23.47 -15.92 -1.24
C SER A 345 22.51 -16.97 -0.66
N GLY A 346 21.20 -16.81 -0.85
CA GLY A 346 20.17 -17.75 -0.38
C GLY A 346 19.94 -17.74 1.13
N VAL A 347 20.42 -16.73 1.85
CA VAL A 347 20.37 -16.66 3.33
C VAL A 347 19.15 -15.94 3.88
N CYS A 348 18.62 -14.96 3.15
CA CYS A 348 17.44 -14.19 3.52
C CYS A 348 16.67 -13.76 2.28
N THR A 349 15.35 -13.93 2.31
CA THR A 349 14.41 -13.52 1.28
C THR A 349 13.65 -12.29 1.78
N ILE A 350 13.75 -11.16 1.09
CA ILE A 350 12.94 -9.97 1.40
C ILE A 350 11.63 -10.01 0.61
N LEU A 351 10.52 -9.76 1.30
CA LEU A 351 9.19 -9.60 0.72
C LEU A 351 8.70 -8.15 0.93
N PHE A 352 8.68 -7.38 -0.15
CA PHE A 352 8.07 -6.04 -0.17
C PHE A 352 6.57 -6.14 -0.45
N SER A 353 5.76 -5.22 0.09
CA SER A 353 4.38 -5.03 -0.38
C SER A 353 4.10 -3.55 -0.70
N SER A 354 3.37 -3.30 -1.79
CA SER A 354 3.05 -1.98 -2.30
C SER A 354 1.61 -1.90 -2.77
N ASP A 355 0.91 -0.82 -2.39
CA ASP A 355 -0.41 -0.49 -2.92
C ASP A 355 -0.19 0.27 -4.24
N ASP A 356 0.63 1.33 -4.18
CA ASP A 356 1.03 2.17 -5.32
C ASP A 356 2.08 1.51 -6.23
N TYR A 357 2.15 2.01 -7.47
CA TYR A 357 3.08 1.60 -8.53
C TYR A 357 4.51 2.14 -8.39
N TRP A 358 4.68 3.33 -7.80
CA TRP A 358 5.96 4.06 -7.80
C TRP A 358 7.16 3.28 -7.20
N PRO A 359 7.02 2.48 -6.11
CA PRO A 359 8.16 1.73 -5.55
C PRO A 359 8.63 0.64 -6.51
N PHE A 360 7.68 -0.05 -7.15
CA PHE A 360 8.00 -1.06 -8.16
C PHE A 360 8.73 -0.44 -9.35
N TYR A 361 8.27 0.71 -9.86
CA TYR A 361 8.93 1.42 -10.95
C TYR A 361 10.38 1.80 -10.60
N HIS A 362 10.62 2.28 -9.38
CA HIS A 362 11.96 2.59 -8.89
C HIS A 362 12.85 1.34 -8.79
N LEU A 363 12.37 0.29 -8.10
CA LEU A 363 13.09 -0.98 -7.89
C LEU A 363 13.45 -1.67 -9.21
N ARG A 364 12.55 -1.64 -10.20
CA ARG A 364 12.72 -2.31 -11.51
C ARG A 364 14.02 -1.91 -12.24
N ARG A 365 14.56 -0.72 -11.97
CA ARG A 365 15.79 -0.22 -12.62
C ARG A 365 17.05 -1.01 -12.27
N SER A 366 17.12 -1.55 -11.06
CA SER A 366 18.29 -2.27 -10.52
C SER A 366 18.00 -3.74 -10.21
N ALA A 367 16.81 -4.22 -10.56
CA ALA A 367 16.34 -5.55 -10.23
C ALA A 367 16.91 -6.62 -11.19
N THR A 368 17.68 -7.55 -10.62
CA THR A 368 18.18 -8.77 -11.26
C THR A 368 17.54 -10.04 -10.70
N ARG A 369 17.13 -10.03 -9.42
CA ARG A 369 16.51 -11.17 -8.71
C ARG A 369 15.08 -10.90 -8.22
N MET A 370 14.52 -9.74 -8.54
CA MET A 370 13.17 -9.37 -8.13
C MET A 370 12.11 -10.15 -8.89
N HIS A 371 11.19 -10.78 -8.16
CA HIS A 371 9.96 -11.34 -8.71
C HIS A 371 8.76 -10.50 -8.28
N VAL A 372 7.86 -10.24 -9.23
CA VAL A 372 6.68 -9.38 -9.01
C VAL A 372 5.44 -10.26 -8.98
N LEU A 373 4.65 -10.14 -7.91
CA LEU A 373 3.33 -10.74 -7.82
C LEU A 373 2.28 -9.62 -7.87
N SER A 374 1.58 -9.51 -9.00
CA SER A 374 0.44 -8.60 -9.12
C SER A 374 -0.82 -9.26 -8.55
N ILE A 375 -1.37 -8.65 -7.50
CA ILE A 375 -2.54 -9.14 -6.76
C ILE A 375 -3.73 -8.30 -7.16
N TYR A 376 -4.65 -8.93 -7.89
CA TYR A 376 -5.87 -8.31 -8.39
C TYR A 376 -7.06 -8.56 -7.45
N ASP A 377 -8.16 -7.87 -7.73
CA ASP A 377 -9.46 -8.23 -7.18
C ASP A 377 -9.84 -9.67 -7.52
N LEU A 378 -10.72 -10.24 -6.69
CA LEU A 378 -11.30 -11.55 -6.97
C LEU A 378 -12.14 -11.50 -8.25
N ASN A 379 -12.16 -12.58 -9.03
CA ASN A 379 -13.13 -12.65 -10.13
C ASN A 379 -14.57 -12.77 -9.59
N TYR A 380 -15.57 -12.58 -10.44
CA TYR A 380 -16.98 -12.60 -10.03
C TYR A 380 -17.38 -13.85 -9.22
N LYS A 381 -16.93 -15.04 -9.63
CA LYS A 381 -17.27 -16.31 -8.97
C LYS A 381 -16.61 -16.44 -7.60
N GLU A 382 -15.33 -16.07 -7.51
CA GLU A 382 -14.58 -16.00 -6.26
C GLU A 382 -15.19 -14.98 -5.30
N SER A 383 -15.61 -13.82 -5.81
CA SER A 383 -16.21 -12.72 -5.04
C SER A 383 -17.54 -13.13 -4.42
N VAL A 384 -18.44 -13.74 -5.21
CA VAL A 384 -19.72 -14.27 -4.73
C VAL A 384 -19.52 -15.36 -3.69
N HIS A 385 -18.49 -16.21 -3.85
CA HIS A 385 -18.15 -17.23 -2.85
C HIS A 385 -17.56 -16.64 -1.57
N ALA A 386 -16.64 -15.69 -1.68
CA ALA A 386 -16.02 -14.99 -0.55
C ALA A 386 -17.07 -14.24 0.28
N LEU A 387 -17.95 -13.47 -0.37
CA LEU A 387 -19.04 -12.74 0.29
C LEU A 387 -20.00 -13.69 1.03
N LYS A 388 -20.34 -14.83 0.43
CA LYS A 388 -21.14 -15.89 1.08
C LYS A 388 -20.46 -16.43 2.34
N ARG A 389 -19.15 -16.71 2.30
CA ARG A 389 -18.39 -17.22 3.45
C ARG A 389 -18.25 -16.17 4.56
N MET A 390 -17.93 -14.92 4.21
CA MET A 390 -17.85 -13.79 5.15
C MET A 390 -19.19 -13.49 5.84
N ARG A 391 -20.32 -13.79 5.19
CA ARG A 391 -21.65 -13.67 5.81
C ARG A 391 -22.02 -14.88 6.65
N GLN A 392 -21.62 -16.09 6.23
CA GLN A 392 -21.89 -17.33 6.98
C GLN A 392 -21.21 -17.39 8.36
N SER A 393 -20.13 -16.63 8.59
CA SER A 393 -19.52 -16.49 9.92
C SER A 393 -20.37 -15.72 10.94
N ASP A 394 -21.32 -14.88 10.49
CA ASP A 394 -22.18 -14.07 11.36
C ASP A 394 -23.63 -14.62 11.47
N ASP A 395 -24.04 -15.54 10.59
CA ASP A 395 -25.45 -15.79 10.26
C ASP A 395 -25.84 -17.27 10.42
N GLN A 396 -25.89 -17.77 11.67
CA GLN A 396 -26.44 -19.10 11.99
C GLN A 396 -27.97 -19.18 11.89
N GLU A 397 -28.66 -18.05 11.72
CA GLU A 397 -30.13 -18.00 11.60
C GLU A 397 -30.58 -17.13 10.41
N THR A 398 -30.76 -17.72 9.22
CA THR A 398 -31.96 -17.50 8.35
C THR A 398 -31.89 -18.18 6.98
N THR A 399 -33.08 -18.50 6.47
CA THR A 399 -33.48 -19.34 5.32
C THR A 399 -32.67 -19.23 4.01
N PRO A 400 -32.47 -20.32 3.23
CA PRO A 400 -31.41 -20.36 2.22
C PRO A 400 -31.75 -19.79 0.83
N THR A 401 -33.03 -19.70 0.45
CA THR A 401 -33.44 -19.67 -0.97
C THR A 401 -33.52 -18.27 -1.60
N LYS A 402 -33.79 -17.21 -0.82
CA LYS A 402 -33.82 -15.82 -1.32
C LYS A 402 -32.45 -15.12 -1.31
N LYS A 403 -31.45 -15.66 -0.60
CA LYS A 403 -30.14 -15.03 -0.44
C LYS A 403 -29.24 -15.13 -1.69
N ARG A 404 -29.55 -15.99 -2.69
CA ARG A 404 -28.66 -16.23 -3.84
C ARG A 404 -28.54 -15.05 -4.81
N ASP A 405 -29.64 -14.37 -5.14
CA ASP A 405 -29.65 -13.17 -5.99
C ASP A 405 -28.86 -12.04 -5.36
N VAL A 406 -29.18 -11.72 -4.10
CA VAL A 406 -28.55 -10.64 -3.31
C VAL A 406 -27.03 -10.66 -3.43
N PHE A 407 -26.37 -11.79 -3.18
CA PHE A 407 -24.91 -11.85 -3.27
C PHE A 407 -24.37 -11.58 -4.69
N SER A 408 -25.11 -11.97 -5.72
CA SER A 408 -24.76 -11.78 -7.12
C SER A 408 -24.93 -10.32 -7.57
N GLU A 409 -26.03 -9.67 -7.18
CA GLU A 409 -26.30 -8.24 -7.41
C GLU A 409 -25.27 -7.35 -6.68
N ILE A 410 -25.00 -7.65 -5.41
CA ILE A 410 -24.02 -6.92 -4.60
C ILE A 410 -22.62 -7.00 -5.18
N VAL A 411 -22.17 -8.18 -5.62
CA VAL A 411 -20.86 -8.32 -6.26
C VAL A 411 -20.82 -7.62 -7.62
N ALA A 412 -21.91 -7.62 -8.40
CA ALA A 412 -21.97 -6.88 -9.65
C ALA A 412 -21.79 -5.37 -9.44
N LYS A 413 -22.35 -4.81 -8.35
CA LYS A 413 -22.24 -3.38 -8.01
C LYS A 413 -20.91 -2.99 -7.34
N VAL A 414 -20.39 -3.83 -6.46
CA VAL A 414 -19.21 -3.51 -5.61
C VAL A 414 -17.89 -4.01 -6.21
N GLY A 415 -17.95 -5.00 -7.11
CA GLY A 415 -16.78 -5.68 -7.66
C GLY A 415 -16.11 -6.64 -6.68
N GLY A 416 -14.93 -7.12 -7.07
CA GLY A 416 -14.22 -8.20 -6.35
C GLY A 416 -13.24 -7.78 -5.28
N ARG A 417 -13.28 -6.52 -4.83
CA ARG A 417 -12.35 -5.99 -3.82
C ARG A 417 -12.64 -6.56 -2.44
N LEU A 418 -11.73 -7.36 -1.90
CA LEU A 418 -11.85 -7.93 -0.55
C LEU A 418 -12.16 -6.87 0.52
N GLY A 419 -11.55 -5.68 0.43
CA GLY A 419 -11.81 -4.56 1.32
C GLY A 419 -13.27 -4.10 1.33
N TYR A 420 -13.93 -4.01 0.17
CA TYR A 420 -15.35 -3.64 0.09
C TYR A 420 -16.27 -4.82 0.42
N LEU A 421 -15.97 -6.02 -0.07
CA LEU A 421 -16.73 -7.23 0.25
C LEU A 421 -16.81 -7.47 1.78
N ASN A 422 -15.71 -7.25 2.51
CA ASN A 422 -15.68 -7.36 3.97
C ASN A 422 -16.47 -6.24 4.67
N LYS A 423 -16.50 -5.00 4.14
CA LYS A 423 -17.38 -3.93 4.66
C LYS A 423 -18.86 -4.29 4.49
N VAL A 424 -19.24 -4.76 3.30
CA VAL A 424 -20.63 -5.14 2.98
C VAL A 424 -21.08 -6.36 3.78
N ALA A 425 -20.25 -7.40 3.87
CA ALA A 425 -20.57 -8.64 4.60
C ALA A 425 -20.98 -8.41 6.05
N ARG A 426 -20.37 -7.43 6.72
CA ARG A 426 -20.63 -7.07 8.14
C ARG A 426 -21.90 -6.25 8.36
N HIS A 427 -22.46 -5.63 7.31
CA HIS A 427 -23.61 -4.74 7.46
C HIS A 427 -24.93 -5.50 7.34
N LYS A 428 -25.94 -5.17 8.18
CA LYS A 428 -27.20 -5.93 8.23
C LYS A 428 -27.89 -5.95 6.86
N ASP A 429 -28.11 -4.77 6.29
CA ASP A 429 -28.51 -4.61 4.90
C ASP A 429 -27.27 -4.46 4.02
N MET A 430 -27.12 -5.36 3.05
CA MET A 430 -25.99 -5.35 2.12
C MET A 430 -26.22 -4.38 0.95
N HIS A 431 -27.47 -4.17 0.51
CA HIS A 431 -27.79 -3.25 -0.58
C HIS A 431 -27.57 -1.81 -0.15
N GLU A 432 -28.10 -1.43 1.02
CA GLU A 432 -27.89 -0.11 1.62
C GLU A 432 -26.38 0.20 1.76
N MET A 433 -25.57 -0.79 2.18
CA MET A 433 -24.12 -0.61 2.29
C MET A 433 -23.41 -0.54 0.93
N ALA A 434 -23.84 -1.30 -0.08
CA ALA A 434 -23.29 -1.20 -1.44
C ALA A 434 -23.61 0.16 -2.08
N ASP A 435 -24.83 0.67 -1.88
CA ASP A 435 -25.27 1.99 -2.34
C ASP A 435 -24.51 3.10 -1.62
N HIS A 436 -24.35 3.00 -0.30
CA HIS A 436 -23.56 3.91 0.51
C HIS A 436 -22.07 3.91 0.12
N LEU A 437 -21.48 2.75 -0.17
CA LEU A 437 -20.10 2.69 -0.66
C LEU A 437 -19.96 3.40 -2.01
N LEU A 438 -20.89 3.20 -2.95
CA LEU A 438 -20.87 3.91 -4.23
C LEU A 438 -20.99 5.44 -4.04
N SER A 439 -21.88 5.91 -3.17
CA SER A 439 -22.04 7.34 -2.92
C SER A 439 -20.83 7.97 -2.24
N VAL A 440 -20.15 7.24 -1.34
CA VAL A 440 -18.90 7.68 -0.70
C VAL A 440 -17.75 7.74 -1.70
N GLU A 441 -17.58 6.73 -2.55
CA GLU A 441 -16.54 6.74 -3.59
C GLU A 441 -16.81 7.83 -4.64
N LYS A 442 -18.07 8.06 -5.05
CA LYS A 442 -18.46 9.17 -5.93
C LYS A 442 -18.16 10.54 -5.30
N ALA A 443 -18.51 10.74 -4.03
CA ALA A 443 -18.20 11.98 -3.32
C ALA A 443 -16.69 12.20 -3.15
N SER A 444 -15.93 11.14 -2.86
CA SER A 444 -14.46 11.19 -2.76
C SER A 444 -13.83 11.54 -4.11
N LEU A 445 -14.29 10.92 -5.20
CA LEU A 445 -13.84 11.21 -6.56
C LEU A 445 -14.08 12.69 -6.92
N LEU A 446 -15.32 13.17 -6.72
CA LEU A 446 -15.69 14.57 -6.99
C LEU A 446 -14.94 15.59 -6.11
N SER A 447 -14.55 15.21 -4.89
CA SER A 447 -13.73 16.09 -4.03
C SER A 447 -12.27 16.21 -4.46
N GLN A 448 -11.79 15.33 -5.35
CA GLN A 448 -10.39 15.28 -5.79
C GLN A 448 -10.19 15.70 -7.25
N ILE A 449 -11.22 15.54 -8.09
CA ILE A 449 -11.20 15.91 -9.51
C ILE A 449 -12.46 16.72 -9.90
N GLY A 450 -12.92 17.60 -9.02
CA GLY A 450 -14.08 18.45 -9.28
C GLY A 450 -13.85 19.40 -10.47
N LEU A 451 -14.84 19.51 -11.35
CA LEU A 451 -14.84 20.46 -12.48
C LEU A 451 -15.45 21.80 -12.06
N ILE A 452 -14.77 22.90 -12.37
CA ILE A 452 -15.17 24.28 -12.05
C ILE A 452 -15.08 25.10 -13.35
N ALA A 453 -16.22 25.36 -13.99
CA ALA A 453 -16.30 26.11 -15.25
C ALA A 453 -15.67 27.50 -15.12
N ASP A 454 -16.27 28.35 -14.27
CA ASP A 454 -15.77 29.69 -13.99
C ASP A 454 -14.66 29.64 -12.94
N HIS A 455 -13.41 29.64 -13.42
CA HIS A 455 -12.21 29.65 -12.59
C HIS A 455 -11.19 30.70 -13.06
N ASP A 456 -10.36 31.11 -12.10
CA ASP A 456 -9.23 32.03 -12.28
C ASP A 456 -7.89 31.26 -12.32
N ASP A 457 -6.81 32.01 -12.59
CA ASP A 457 -5.45 31.51 -12.77
C ASP A 457 -4.88 30.75 -11.55
N ASP A 458 -5.31 31.09 -10.33
CA ASP A 458 -4.86 30.41 -9.11
C ASP A 458 -5.46 29.00 -8.92
N VAL A 459 -6.57 28.70 -9.61
CA VAL A 459 -7.25 27.38 -9.61
C VAL A 459 -6.94 26.58 -10.89
N MET A 460 -6.26 27.18 -11.86
CA MET A 460 -6.03 26.62 -13.19
C MET A 460 -5.19 25.32 -13.19
N ASP A 461 -4.22 25.16 -12.27
CA ASP A 461 -3.49 23.88 -12.13
C ASP A 461 -4.36 22.75 -11.53
N GLU A 462 -5.32 23.08 -10.65
CA GLU A 462 -6.32 22.12 -10.15
C GLU A 462 -7.27 21.70 -11.27
N GLN A 463 -7.74 22.64 -12.09
CA GLN A 463 -8.64 22.33 -13.21
C GLN A 463 -7.93 21.58 -14.36
N LYS A 464 -6.63 21.80 -14.58
CA LYS A 464 -5.80 20.93 -15.42
C LYS A 464 -5.77 19.49 -14.91
N TRP A 465 -5.59 19.31 -13.61
CA TRP A 465 -5.64 18.00 -12.96
C TRP A 465 -7.02 17.34 -13.12
N SER A 466 -8.11 18.04 -12.77
CA SER A 466 -9.49 17.54 -12.88
C SER A 466 -9.86 17.17 -14.31
N SER A 467 -9.69 18.09 -15.26
CA SER A 467 -10.09 17.88 -16.67
C SER A 467 -9.30 16.75 -17.34
N CYS A 468 -7.98 16.68 -17.15
CA CYS A 468 -7.17 15.58 -17.68
C CYS A 468 -7.58 14.22 -17.08
N SER A 469 -7.93 14.19 -15.80
CA SER A 469 -8.39 12.98 -15.12
C SER A 469 -9.74 12.51 -15.64
N TRP A 470 -10.69 13.43 -15.88
CA TRP A 470 -11.98 13.11 -16.49
C TRP A 470 -11.87 12.61 -17.93
N LEU A 471 -10.91 13.10 -18.73
CA LEU A 471 -10.65 12.52 -20.05
C LEU A 471 -10.27 11.03 -19.98
N LEU A 472 -9.45 10.64 -18.99
CA LEU A 472 -9.09 9.23 -18.79
C LEU A 472 -10.27 8.39 -18.27
N LEU A 473 -11.03 8.92 -17.31
CA LEU A 473 -12.22 8.24 -16.78
C LEU A 473 -13.31 8.05 -17.83
N ARG A 474 -13.58 9.07 -18.66
CA ARG A 474 -14.51 8.99 -19.80
C ARG A 474 -14.09 7.92 -20.80
N GLU A 475 -12.79 7.79 -21.09
CA GLU A 475 -12.28 6.71 -21.95
C GLU A 475 -12.37 5.32 -21.29
N PHE A 476 -12.28 5.19 -19.95
CA PHE A 476 -12.60 3.93 -19.28
C PHE A 476 -14.09 3.57 -19.35
N VAL A 477 -14.99 4.53 -19.16
CA VAL A 477 -16.45 4.35 -19.32
C VAL A 477 -16.77 3.92 -20.75
N ARG A 478 -16.18 4.58 -21.75
CA ARG A 478 -16.28 4.20 -23.16
C ARG A 478 -15.74 2.78 -23.42
N ALA A 479 -14.55 2.45 -22.91
CA ALA A 479 -13.98 1.12 -23.08
C ALA A 479 -14.86 0.04 -22.43
N ARG A 480 -15.53 0.35 -21.31
CA ARG A 480 -16.52 -0.54 -20.70
C ARG A 480 -17.75 -0.74 -21.60
N TYR A 481 -18.25 0.32 -22.22
CA TYR A 481 -19.34 0.22 -23.22
C TYR A 481 -18.96 -0.64 -24.43
N GLU A 482 -17.73 -0.50 -24.93
CA GLU A 482 -17.21 -1.33 -26.02
C GLU A 482 -17.10 -2.81 -25.59
N GLN A 483 -16.62 -3.10 -24.38
CA GLN A 483 -16.62 -4.46 -23.80
C GLN A 483 -18.03 -5.06 -23.62
N GLU A 484 -18.99 -4.29 -23.10
CA GLU A 484 -20.38 -4.74 -22.92
C GLU A 484 -21.02 -5.07 -24.29
N LYS A 485 -20.80 -4.24 -25.31
CA LYS A 485 -21.27 -4.46 -26.68
C LYS A 485 -20.62 -5.67 -27.37
N GLU A 486 -19.32 -5.87 -27.22
CA GLU A 486 -18.62 -7.06 -27.72
C GLU A 486 -19.11 -8.33 -27.03
N HIS A 487 -19.30 -8.28 -25.70
CA HIS A 487 -19.81 -9.41 -24.93
C HIS A 487 -21.22 -9.80 -25.39
N LEU A 488 -22.13 -8.82 -25.47
CA LEU A 488 -23.49 -9.00 -26.00
C LEU A 488 -23.47 -9.63 -27.39
N THR A 489 -22.69 -9.06 -28.32
CA THR A 489 -22.54 -9.60 -29.69
C THR A 489 -22.07 -11.06 -29.67
N SER A 490 -21.12 -11.41 -28.79
CA SER A 490 -20.62 -12.77 -28.64
C SER A 490 -21.63 -13.75 -28.04
N CYS A 491 -22.56 -13.28 -27.21
CA CYS A 491 -23.59 -14.08 -26.56
C CYS A 491 -24.79 -14.28 -27.48
N LEU A 492 -25.23 -13.24 -28.19
CA LEU A 492 -26.21 -13.34 -29.29
C LEU A 492 -25.74 -14.31 -30.38
N ALA A 493 -24.46 -14.27 -30.76
CA ALA A 493 -23.87 -15.22 -31.71
C ALA A 493 -23.85 -16.68 -31.22
N LYS A 494 -23.96 -16.91 -29.90
CA LYS A 494 -24.12 -18.24 -29.28
C LYS A 494 -25.59 -18.65 -29.12
N GLY A 495 -26.54 -17.82 -29.56
CA GLY A 495 -27.98 -18.07 -29.47
C GLY A 495 -28.62 -17.72 -28.12
N MET A 496 -27.93 -16.97 -27.26
CA MET A 496 -28.56 -16.36 -26.07
C MET A 496 -29.45 -15.19 -26.49
N LYS A 497 -30.47 -14.87 -25.68
CA LYS A 497 -31.21 -13.61 -25.83
C LYS A 497 -30.48 -12.49 -25.10
N GLU A 498 -30.72 -11.25 -25.54
CA GLU A 498 -30.20 -10.04 -24.91
C GLU A 498 -30.59 -9.93 -23.42
N GLU A 499 -31.83 -10.29 -23.08
CA GLU A 499 -32.36 -10.33 -21.71
C GLU A 499 -31.62 -11.32 -20.78
N ASP A 500 -30.98 -12.36 -21.34
CA ASP A 500 -30.30 -13.43 -20.61
C ASP A 500 -28.77 -13.18 -20.47
N VAL A 501 -28.25 -12.03 -20.93
CA VAL A 501 -26.81 -11.72 -20.92
C VAL A 501 -26.33 -11.16 -19.58
N ASP A 502 -25.40 -11.87 -18.95
CA ASP A 502 -24.79 -11.48 -17.67
C ASP A 502 -23.46 -10.72 -17.86
N TYR A 503 -23.46 -9.42 -17.57
CA TYR A 503 -22.29 -8.54 -17.64
C TYR A 503 -21.42 -8.54 -16.36
N SER A 504 -21.86 -9.19 -15.29
CA SER A 504 -21.19 -9.15 -13.97
C SER A 504 -19.84 -9.89 -13.94
N GLY A 505 -19.62 -10.80 -14.90
CA GLY A 505 -18.36 -11.50 -15.11
C GLY A 505 -17.30 -10.74 -15.92
N LEU A 506 -17.57 -9.52 -16.37
CA LEU A 506 -16.64 -8.72 -17.18
C LEU A 506 -15.60 -7.99 -16.29
N ASP A 507 -14.32 -8.22 -16.57
CA ASP A 507 -13.19 -7.52 -15.96
C ASP A 507 -13.28 -5.99 -16.13
N LEU A 508 -12.56 -5.25 -15.27
CA LEU A 508 -12.39 -3.80 -15.43
C LEU A 508 -11.71 -3.46 -16.78
N PRO A 509 -12.11 -2.35 -17.43
CA PRO A 509 -11.45 -1.86 -18.64
C PRO A 509 -9.99 -1.52 -18.36
N LYS A 510 -9.13 -1.72 -19.37
CA LYS A 510 -7.69 -1.52 -19.29
C LYS A 510 -7.23 -0.64 -20.43
N ILE A 511 -6.40 0.35 -20.11
CA ILE A 511 -5.78 1.25 -21.08
C ILE A 511 -4.27 1.23 -20.78
N SER A 512 -3.44 0.97 -21.79
CA SER A 512 -1.99 0.94 -21.59
C SER A 512 -1.48 2.33 -21.18
N TYR A 513 -0.46 2.38 -20.31
CA TYR A 513 0.12 3.64 -19.82
C TYR A 513 0.48 4.59 -20.97
N TYR A 514 1.03 4.09 -22.07
CA TYR A 514 1.30 4.88 -23.27
C TYR A 514 0.04 5.55 -23.85
N ARG A 515 -1.08 4.82 -23.93
CA ARG A 515 -2.34 5.36 -24.42
C ARG A 515 -2.96 6.35 -23.44
N SER A 516 -2.89 6.10 -22.14
CA SER A 516 -3.35 7.05 -21.10
C SER A 516 -2.62 8.39 -21.20
N ARG A 517 -1.29 8.39 -21.44
CA ARG A 517 -0.51 9.61 -21.72
C ARG A 517 -1.01 10.39 -22.94
N GLN A 518 -1.51 9.72 -23.98
CA GLN A 518 -2.09 10.39 -25.16
C GLN A 518 -3.46 10.98 -24.88
N ILE A 519 -4.29 10.30 -24.08
CA ILE A 519 -5.64 10.74 -23.71
C ILE A 519 -5.58 11.96 -22.81
N MET A 520 -4.78 11.89 -21.74
CA MET A 520 -4.65 12.98 -20.77
C MET A 520 -3.82 14.16 -21.30
N THR A 521 -2.93 13.92 -22.28
CA THR A 521 -1.85 14.84 -22.72
C THR A 521 -0.83 15.25 -21.65
N ARG A 522 -1.18 15.12 -20.36
CA ARG A 522 -0.31 15.19 -19.17
C ARG A 522 0.11 13.80 -18.73
N THR A 523 1.33 13.68 -18.20
CA THR A 523 2.00 12.36 -18.02
C THR A 523 2.64 12.16 -16.65
N ASP A 524 2.74 13.26 -15.93
CA ASP A 524 3.05 13.47 -14.53
C ASP A 524 1.89 13.02 -13.61
N PHE A 525 0.65 13.38 -13.96
CA PHE A 525 -0.53 13.09 -13.15
C PHE A 525 -0.84 11.60 -12.91
N LEU A 526 -0.33 10.69 -13.74
CA LEU A 526 -0.64 9.26 -13.64
C LEU A 526 -0.14 8.63 -12.32
N GLU A 527 0.99 9.09 -11.77
CA GLU A 527 1.49 8.55 -10.50
C GLU A 527 0.66 9.05 -9.31
N ASP A 528 0.26 10.33 -9.35
CA ASP A 528 -0.56 10.92 -8.28
C ASP A 528 -2.00 10.37 -8.31
N LEU A 529 -2.56 10.03 -9.49
CA LEU A 529 -3.86 9.37 -9.63
C LEU A 529 -3.87 7.93 -9.10
N ASP A 530 -2.75 7.23 -9.22
CA ASP A 530 -2.54 5.89 -8.64
C ASP A 530 -2.46 5.99 -7.11
N ARG A 531 -1.66 6.94 -6.58
CA ARG A 531 -1.59 7.24 -5.13
C ARG A 531 -2.93 7.72 -4.54
N ALA A 532 -3.73 8.44 -5.34
CA ALA A 532 -5.08 8.87 -4.99
C ALA A 532 -6.09 7.71 -4.88
N ASN A 533 -5.76 6.51 -5.40
CA ASN A 533 -6.68 5.38 -5.58
C ASN A 533 -7.85 5.71 -6.54
N ILE A 534 -7.60 6.54 -7.55
CA ILE A 534 -8.56 6.80 -8.65
C ILE A 534 -8.32 5.80 -9.80
N ILE A 535 -7.05 5.55 -10.10
CA ILE A 535 -6.61 4.50 -11.04
C ILE A 535 -5.73 3.48 -10.32
N SER A 536 -5.47 2.35 -10.97
CA SER A 536 -4.44 1.41 -10.56
C SER A 536 -3.55 1.04 -11.74
N ILE A 537 -2.23 0.98 -11.52
CA ILE A 537 -1.23 0.64 -12.53
C ILE A 537 -0.55 -0.69 -12.18
N ASP A 538 -0.62 -1.67 -13.08
CA ASP A 538 -0.02 -2.99 -12.85
C ASP A 538 1.41 -3.14 -13.43
N ALA A 539 2.05 -4.28 -13.16
CA ALA A 539 3.43 -4.56 -13.57
C ALA A 539 3.65 -4.56 -15.10
N HIS A 540 2.58 -4.74 -15.88
CA HIS A 540 2.58 -4.70 -17.33
C HIS A 540 2.40 -3.28 -17.88
N HIS A 541 2.22 -2.28 -17.02
CA HIS A 541 1.84 -0.90 -17.36
C HIS A 541 0.43 -0.82 -17.98
N ASP A 542 -0.48 -1.76 -17.63
CA ASP A 542 -1.91 -1.57 -17.87
C ASP A 542 -2.49 -0.72 -16.73
N ILE A 543 -3.19 0.35 -17.11
CA ILE A 543 -3.92 1.23 -16.19
C ILE A 543 -5.39 0.85 -16.23
N ARG A 544 -6.03 0.83 -15.06
CA ARG A 544 -7.46 0.53 -14.88
C ARG A 544 -8.06 1.59 -13.94
N PRO A 545 -9.39 1.78 -13.90
CA PRO A 545 -10.03 2.39 -12.73
C PRO A 545 -9.56 1.64 -11.47
N ASP A 546 -9.36 2.33 -10.35
CA ASP A 546 -8.91 1.65 -9.14
C ASP A 546 -9.88 0.52 -8.78
N SER A 547 -11.19 0.79 -8.77
CA SER A 547 -12.22 -0.18 -8.41
C SER A 547 -13.45 -0.14 -9.31
N MET A 548 -14.33 -1.14 -9.16
CA MET A 548 -15.65 -1.15 -9.81
C MET A 548 -16.55 0.00 -9.33
N LEU A 549 -16.43 0.40 -8.06
CA LEU A 549 -17.15 1.57 -7.54
C LEU A 549 -16.69 2.87 -8.19
N ILE A 550 -15.39 3.04 -8.43
CA ILE A 550 -14.86 4.20 -9.17
C ILE A 550 -15.34 4.19 -10.63
N LEU A 551 -15.37 3.02 -11.29
CA LEU A 551 -15.93 2.90 -12.64
C LEU A 551 -17.42 3.25 -12.69
N HIS A 552 -18.22 2.81 -11.70
CA HIS A 552 -19.63 3.17 -11.61
C HIS A 552 -19.83 4.66 -11.30
N ALA A 553 -19.06 5.24 -10.37
CA ALA A 553 -19.10 6.67 -10.07
C ALA A 553 -18.74 7.53 -11.28
N ALA A 554 -17.68 7.16 -12.01
CA ALA A 554 -17.31 7.82 -13.26
C ALA A 554 -18.39 7.66 -14.34
N ARG A 555 -19.01 6.48 -14.45
CA ARG A 555 -20.12 6.22 -15.37
C ARG A 555 -21.33 7.09 -15.08
N GLU A 556 -21.76 7.19 -13.81
CA GLU A 556 -22.84 8.09 -13.43
C GLU A 556 -22.54 9.54 -13.81
N MET A 557 -21.33 10.03 -13.54
CA MET A 557 -20.94 11.41 -13.90
C MET A 557 -20.92 11.65 -15.41
N CYS A 558 -20.37 10.71 -16.20
CA CYS A 558 -20.37 10.83 -17.66
C CYS A 558 -21.76 10.65 -18.31
N GLU A 559 -22.77 10.18 -17.55
CA GLU A 559 -24.16 10.07 -17.98
C GLU A 559 -25.02 11.25 -17.50
N GLU A 560 -24.50 12.16 -16.67
CA GLU A 560 -25.21 13.36 -16.22
C GLU A 560 -25.34 14.39 -17.37
N GLU A 561 -26.53 14.98 -17.50
CA GLU A 561 -26.87 15.93 -18.57
C GLU A 561 -25.99 17.20 -18.47
N GLY A 562 -25.30 17.54 -19.56
CA GLY A 562 -24.35 18.66 -19.61
C GLY A 562 -22.91 18.33 -19.15
N PHE A 563 -22.58 17.10 -18.75
CA PHE A 563 -21.22 16.76 -18.30
C PHE A 563 -20.14 17.00 -19.39
N ASP A 564 -20.38 16.56 -20.62
CA ASP A 564 -19.42 16.77 -21.72
C ASP A 564 -19.26 18.25 -22.07
N GLU A 565 -20.35 19.04 -22.01
CA GLU A 565 -20.32 20.49 -22.22
C GLU A 565 -19.52 21.20 -21.13
N LEU A 566 -19.74 20.83 -19.85
CA LEU A 566 -18.96 21.33 -18.70
C LEU A 566 -17.48 20.97 -18.80
N LEU A 567 -17.14 19.75 -19.22
CA LEU A 567 -15.76 19.30 -19.36
C LEU A 567 -15.03 20.06 -20.48
N ASP A 568 -15.69 20.33 -21.60
CA ASP A 568 -15.09 21.11 -22.68
C ASP A 568 -15.05 22.62 -22.34
N GLU A 569 -16.05 23.18 -21.64
CA GLU A 569 -16.02 24.57 -21.11
C GLU A 569 -14.84 24.81 -20.16
N VAL A 570 -14.60 23.89 -19.21
CA VAL A 570 -13.43 23.96 -18.31
C VAL A 570 -12.12 23.94 -19.09
N ARG A 571 -12.04 23.16 -20.16
CA ARG A 571 -10.81 23.03 -20.97
C ARG A 571 -10.57 24.24 -21.84
N ASP A 572 -11.61 24.77 -22.49
CA ASP A 572 -11.54 26.03 -23.23
C ASP A 572 -11.11 27.18 -22.30
N ARG A 573 -11.62 27.21 -21.07
CA ARG A 573 -11.22 28.19 -20.04
C ARG A 573 -9.75 28.07 -19.64
N ILE A 574 -9.21 26.86 -19.48
CA ILE A 574 -7.77 26.64 -19.22
C ILE A 574 -6.93 27.16 -20.39
N ASP A 575 -7.33 26.87 -21.64
CA ASP A 575 -6.62 27.32 -22.84
C ASP A 575 -6.68 28.85 -23.00
N GLU A 576 -7.79 29.50 -22.64
CA GLU A 576 -7.89 30.97 -22.54
C GLU A 576 -6.86 31.53 -21.56
N ILE A 577 -6.83 31.03 -20.31
CA ILE A 577 -5.92 31.51 -19.26
C ILE A 577 -4.45 31.32 -19.69
N GLU A 578 -4.10 30.16 -20.25
CA GLU A 578 -2.76 29.93 -20.80
C GLU A 578 -2.41 30.89 -21.94
N SER A 579 -3.37 31.24 -22.81
CA SER A 579 -3.14 32.20 -23.90
C SER A 579 -2.88 33.62 -23.38
N LEU A 580 -3.59 34.04 -22.32
CA LEU A 580 -3.40 35.31 -21.63
C LEU A 580 -2.04 35.35 -20.92
N HIS A 581 -1.59 34.22 -20.37
CA HIS A 581 -0.27 34.10 -19.77
C HIS A 581 0.86 34.22 -20.78
N ARG A 582 0.80 33.47 -21.89
CA ARG A 582 1.80 33.56 -22.97
C ARG A 582 1.88 34.97 -23.55
N THR A 583 0.75 35.66 -23.73
CA THR A 583 0.74 37.06 -24.21
C THR A 583 1.25 38.07 -23.17
N ARG A 584 1.00 37.86 -21.87
CA ARG A 584 1.60 38.64 -20.78
C ARG A 584 3.12 38.45 -20.72
N GLU A 585 3.62 37.23 -20.88
CA GLU A 585 5.07 36.93 -20.90
C GLU A 585 5.78 37.55 -22.10
N LEU A 586 5.16 37.48 -23.30
CA LEU A 586 5.69 38.10 -24.51
C LEU A 586 5.75 39.63 -24.37
N THR A 587 4.67 40.28 -23.90
CA THR A 587 4.65 41.74 -23.72
C THR A 587 5.64 42.24 -22.67
N VAL A 588 5.84 41.50 -21.56
CA VAL A 588 6.87 41.80 -20.57
C VAL A 588 8.28 41.59 -21.15
N SER A 589 8.48 40.57 -21.97
CA SER A 589 9.76 40.29 -22.64
C SER A 589 10.11 41.38 -23.65
N ASP A 590 9.18 41.77 -24.52
CA ASP A 590 9.34 42.87 -25.49
C ASP A 590 9.62 44.20 -24.78
N PHE A 591 8.92 44.50 -23.68
CA PHE A 591 9.17 45.70 -22.89
C PHE A 591 10.56 45.68 -22.22
N THR A 592 11.01 44.50 -21.77
CA THR A 592 12.34 44.31 -21.18
C THR A 592 13.45 44.43 -22.22
N GLU A 593 13.26 43.87 -23.43
CA GLU A 593 14.14 44.08 -24.59
C GLU A 593 14.19 45.55 -24.99
N LEU A 594 13.04 46.23 -25.07
CA LEU A 594 12.95 47.66 -25.37
C LEU A 594 13.71 48.52 -24.34
N ILE A 595 13.58 48.21 -23.04
CA ILE A 595 14.34 48.89 -21.97
C ILE A 595 15.85 48.65 -22.13
N LYS A 596 16.30 47.42 -22.39
CA LYS A 596 17.72 47.13 -22.67
C LYS A 596 18.23 47.93 -23.87
N LEU A 597 17.42 48.04 -24.93
CA LEU A 597 17.78 48.77 -26.16
C LEU A 597 17.87 50.28 -25.90
N ILE A 598 16.92 50.87 -25.18
CA ILE A 598 16.95 52.28 -24.75
C ILE A 598 18.17 52.56 -23.86
N LEU A 599 18.46 51.71 -22.88
CA LEU A 599 19.62 51.84 -21.99
C LEU A 599 20.95 51.64 -22.74
N GLY A 600 21.00 50.74 -23.72
CA GLY A 600 22.15 50.53 -24.61
C GLY A 600 22.45 51.75 -25.48
N VAL A 601 21.43 52.30 -26.16
CA VAL A 601 21.55 53.55 -26.94
C VAL A 601 21.94 54.74 -26.05
N GLY A 602 21.44 54.78 -24.80
CA GLY A 602 21.85 55.76 -23.79
C GLY A 602 23.28 55.59 -23.24
N ALA A 603 23.90 54.43 -23.45
CA ALA A 603 25.32 54.19 -23.14
C ALA A 603 26.23 54.60 -24.31
N GLU A 604 25.82 54.39 -25.56
CA GLU A 604 26.60 54.84 -26.73
C GLU A 604 26.58 56.36 -26.91
N ARG A 605 25.45 57.04 -26.68
CA ARG A 605 25.41 58.51 -26.75
C ARG A 605 26.34 59.21 -25.75
N ARG A 606 26.65 58.58 -24.61
CA ARG A 606 27.60 59.10 -23.60
C ARG A 606 29.08 58.86 -23.94
N LYS A 607 29.39 58.22 -25.08
CA LYS A 607 30.77 58.12 -25.62
C LYS A 607 31.08 59.18 -26.69
N TRP A 608 30.12 60.01 -27.07
CA TRP A 608 30.21 61.00 -28.16
C TRP A 608 29.88 62.44 -27.68
N SER A 609 30.04 62.71 -26.38
CA SER A 609 29.82 64.01 -25.72
C SER A 609 31.05 64.44 -24.95
#